data_AF-A0A2N8UMN4-F1
#
_entry.id   AF-A0A2N8UMN4-F1
#
_cell.length_a   1.000
_cell.length_b   1.000
_cell.length_c   1.000
_cell.angle_alpha   90.00
_cell.angle_beta   90.00
_cell.angle_gamma   90.00
#
_symmetry.space_group_name_H-M   'P 1'
#
loop_
_entity.id
_entity.type
_entity.pdbx_description
1 polymer ?
#
loop_
_entity_poly.entity_id
_entity_poly.type
_entity_poly.pdbx_seq_one_letter_code
_entity_poly.pdbx_strand_id
1 'polypeptide(L)'
;MAPTSRTTARDLDILITGFGPFMCVGTNPSWLAVKPLHNTLLDLSAAPTLCSSDAAESSTRGVAAGVKARIQTLQVPVHYGSVLDMVPRMHGCAASADARFWHDARLDEEFGGREGGVYPEAYAIEAPVRGWDVVVHVGVGRQGSLRCETQAHKLGYAKPDAHADLAPLTDQSTASKHLPKHLDTHGALRGFARGYEAFAELESTPIPVSELVAWLRGHGMRDDEVEQSFDPGRYLCDFVFYCSLCEARRSGAGTLVLFVHVPPAGERLAVERCTQAIRAIAWFMANKRMGTEDGVGSL
;
A
#
# COMPACT_ATOMS: atom_id res chain seq x y z
N MET A 1 -18.75 -37.92 -16.69
CA MET A 1 -17.73 -36.88 -16.45
C MET A 1 -18.43 -35.54 -16.56
N ALA A 2 -18.59 -34.81 -15.46
CA ALA A 2 -19.06 -33.43 -15.52
C ALA A 2 -17.93 -32.56 -16.10
N PRO A 3 -18.22 -31.57 -16.95
CA PRO A 3 -17.19 -30.68 -17.45
C PRO A 3 -16.69 -29.82 -16.29
N THR A 4 -15.43 -29.98 -15.92
CA THR A 4 -14.73 -29.04 -15.04
C THR A 4 -14.74 -27.68 -15.73
N SER A 5 -15.45 -26.72 -15.15
CA SER A 5 -15.40 -25.33 -15.58
C SER A 5 -13.96 -24.85 -15.39
N ARG A 6 -13.20 -24.80 -16.49
CA ARG A 6 -11.96 -24.01 -16.51
C ARG A 6 -12.40 -22.56 -16.47
N THR A 7 -12.34 -21.95 -15.29
CA THR A 7 -12.40 -20.50 -15.13
C THR A 7 -11.40 -19.90 -16.11
N THR A 8 -11.87 -19.11 -17.08
CA THR A 8 -10.98 -18.38 -17.99
C THR A 8 -10.06 -17.51 -17.14
N ALA A 9 -8.75 -17.65 -17.31
CA ALA A 9 -7.80 -16.82 -16.58
C ALA A 9 -8.10 -15.35 -16.85
N ARG A 10 -8.42 -14.61 -15.79
CA ARG A 10 -8.67 -13.17 -15.86
C ARG A 10 -7.39 -12.42 -15.51
N ASP A 11 -7.25 -11.21 -16.05
CA ASP A 11 -6.20 -10.31 -15.61
C ASP A 11 -6.50 -9.83 -14.18
N LEU A 12 -5.43 -9.59 -13.41
CA LEU A 12 -5.51 -9.04 -12.05
C LEU A 12 -5.25 -7.53 -12.06
N ASP A 13 -5.90 -6.79 -11.16
CA ASP A 13 -5.68 -5.35 -11.01
C ASP A 13 -4.95 -5.03 -9.70
N ILE A 14 -3.83 -4.31 -9.82
CA ILE A 14 -2.95 -3.93 -8.71
C ILE A 14 -2.95 -2.41 -8.56
N LEU A 15 -3.23 -1.93 -7.36
CA LEU A 15 -3.03 -0.53 -6.98
C LEU A 15 -1.75 -0.39 -6.14
N ILE A 16 -0.89 0.56 -6.51
CA ILE A 16 0.30 0.90 -5.71
C ILE A 16 0.27 2.39 -5.39
N THR A 17 0.32 2.75 -4.11
CA THR A 17 0.33 4.16 -3.70
C THR A 17 1.70 4.61 -3.22
N GLY A 18 2.08 5.84 -3.52
CA GLY A 18 3.22 6.53 -2.88
C GLY A 18 2.74 7.82 -2.20
N PHE A 19 3.48 8.33 -1.22
CA PHE A 19 3.10 9.58 -0.55
C PHE A 19 3.59 10.82 -1.29
N GLY A 20 2.83 11.91 -1.14
CA GLY A 20 3.21 13.26 -1.54
C GLY A 20 4.38 13.86 -0.75
N PRO A 21 4.84 15.07 -1.12
CA PRO A 21 5.82 15.82 -0.35
C PRO A 21 5.40 16.05 1.11
N PHE A 22 6.36 16.05 2.03
CA PHE A 22 6.12 16.35 3.44
C PHE A 22 7.37 16.92 4.12
N MET A 23 7.16 17.89 5.02
CA MET A 23 8.23 18.64 5.70
C MET A 23 9.20 19.29 4.69
N CYS A 24 10.51 19.14 4.87
CA CYS A 24 11.54 19.67 3.97
C CYS A 24 11.79 18.78 2.74
N VAL A 25 11.05 17.69 2.56
CA VAL A 25 11.22 16.76 1.45
C VAL A 25 10.35 17.21 0.28
N GLY A 26 10.93 17.98 -0.63
CA GLY A 26 10.26 18.44 -1.85
C GLY A 26 9.89 17.31 -2.81
N THR A 27 10.64 16.20 -2.81
CA THR A 27 10.37 15.03 -3.66
C THR A 27 10.39 13.76 -2.81
N ASN A 28 9.26 13.05 -2.74
CA ASN A 28 9.11 11.89 -1.87
C ASN A 28 9.58 10.59 -2.57
N PRO A 29 10.61 9.89 -2.03
CA PRO A 29 11.14 8.65 -2.61
C PRO A 29 10.09 7.55 -2.83
N SER A 30 9.07 7.47 -1.96
CA SER A 30 8.00 6.49 -2.14
C SER A 30 7.21 6.75 -3.41
N TRP A 31 6.92 8.02 -3.74
CA TRP A 31 6.27 8.37 -5.00
C TRP A 31 7.18 8.15 -6.20
N LEU A 32 8.45 8.58 -6.11
CA LEU A 32 9.42 8.36 -7.19
C LEU A 32 9.59 6.89 -7.54
N ALA A 33 9.58 5.99 -6.54
CA ALA A 33 9.75 4.57 -6.76
C ALA A 33 8.53 3.92 -7.45
N VAL A 34 7.32 4.44 -7.24
CA VAL A 34 6.09 3.80 -7.75
C VAL A 34 5.55 4.46 -9.01
N LYS A 35 5.79 5.76 -9.22
CA LYS A 35 5.31 6.51 -10.40
C LYS A 35 5.63 5.79 -11.73
N PRO A 36 6.86 5.29 -11.98
CA PRO A 36 7.20 4.61 -13.24
C PRO A 36 6.44 3.29 -13.48
N LEU A 37 5.76 2.74 -12.47
CA LEU A 37 5.00 1.50 -12.58
C LEU A 37 3.56 1.72 -13.09
N HIS A 38 3.12 2.97 -13.23
CA HIS A 38 1.75 3.29 -13.67
C HIS A 38 1.45 2.71 -15.04
N ASN A 39 0.30 2.04 -15.18
CA ASN A 39 -0.16 1.35 -16.40
C ASN A 39 0.83 0.33 -17.00
N THR A 40 1.74 -0.20 -16.18
CA THR A 40 2.61 -1.30 -16.60
C THR A 40 1.94 -2.66 -16.38
N LEU A 41 2.31 -3.64 -17.19
CA LEU A 41 1.81 -5.02 -17.08
C LEU A 41 2.86 -5.92 -16.46
N LEU A 42 2.45 -6.84 -15.60
CA LEU A 42 3.23 -7.96 -15.09
C LEU A 42 2.85 -9.22 -15.86
N ASP A 43 3.85 -9.99 -16.29
CA ASP A 43 3.67 -11.37 -16.73
C ASP A 43 3.70 -12.27 -15.49
N LEU A 44 2.57 -12.87 -15.12
CA LEU A 44 2.49 -13.73 -13.96
C LEU A 44 3.01 -15.16 -14.21
N SER A 45 3.34 -15.49 -15.47
CA SER A 45 3.88 -16.82 -15.82
C SER A 45 5.39 -16.96 -15.57
N ALA A 46 6.11 -15.84 -15.41
CA ALA A 46 7.54 -15.83 -15.18
C ALA A 46 7.88 -14.89 -14.01
N ALA A 47 8.56 -15.44 -13.00
CA ALA A 47 9.03 -14.65 -11.86
C ALA A 47 10.08 -13.61 -12.28
N PRO A 48 10.00 -12.36 -11.80
CA PRO A 48 11.02 -11.35 -12.10
C PRO A 48 12.35 -11.70 -11.42
N THR A 49 13.46 -11.40 -12.10
CA THR A 49 14.81 -11.51 -11.52
C THR A 49 15.34 -10.11 -11.22
N LEU A 50 15.74 -9.86 -9.97
CA LEU A 50 16.22 -8.57 -9.48
C LEU A 50 17.74 -8.46 -9.63
N CYS A 51 18.24 -8.33 -10.87
CA CYS A 51 19.68 -8.18 -11.15
C CYS A 51 20.25 -6.84 -10.64
N SER A 52 21.51 -6.85 -10.22
CA SER A 52 22.15 -5.73 -9.50
C SER A 52 22.71 -4.58 -10.38
N SER A 53 22.74 -4.68 -11.72
CA SER A 53 23.07 -3.55 -12.61
C SER A 53 22.83 -3.83 -14.11
N ASP A 54 22.50 -2.77 -14.86
CA ASP A 54 22.66 -2.53 -16.31
C ASP A 54 22.01 -3.45 -17.38
N ALA A 55 21.06 -4.30 -17.02
CA ALA A 55 20.16 -4.86 -18.02
C ALA A 55 18.88 -4.02 -18.09
N ALA A 56 18.87 -3.01 -18.96
CA ALA A 56 17.62 -2.48 -19.49
C ALA A 56 16.84 -3.66 -20.09
N GLU A 57 15.82 -4.15 -19.39
CA GLU A 57 14.89 -5.12 -19.96
C GLU A 57 14.03 -4.41 -21.03
N SER A 58 14.58 -4.33 -22.23
CA SER A 58 13.79 -4.38 -23.45
C SER A 58 13.51 -5.84 -23.74
N SER A 59 12.33 -6.30 -23.32
CA SER A 59 11.78 -7.58 -23.77
C SER A 59 10.41 -7.37 -24.39
N THR A 60 10.38 -6.64 -25.51
CA THR A 60 9.35 -6.82 -26.54
C THR A 60 9.61 -8.16 -27.25
N ARG A 61 9.39 -9.28 -26.56
CA ARG A 61 9.27 -10.60 -27.18
C ARG A 61 7.82 -11.03 -27.12
N GLY A 62 7.32 -11.51 -28.26
CA GLY A 62 5.91 -11.74 -28.56
C GLY A 62 5.15 -12.37 -27.40
N VAL A 63 4.08 -11.67 -26.99
CA VAL A 63 3.31 -11.98 -25.79
C VAL A 63 2.58 -13.30 -25.99
N ALA A 64 3.06 -14.35 -25.34
CA ALA A 64 2.26 -15.54 -25.10
C ALA A 64 0.99 -15.12 -24.32
N ALA A 65 -0.11 -15.85 -24.53
CA ALA A 65 -1.41 -15.62 -23.90
C ALA A 65 -1.42 -15.99 -22.39
N GLY A 66 -0.41 -15.56 -21.64
CA GLY A 66 -0.28 -15.74 -20.20
C GLY A 66 -1.13 -14.73 -19.42
N VAL A 67 -1.43 -15.08 -18.17
CA VAL A 67 -2.19 -14.24 -17.23
C VAL A 67 -1.40 -12.98 -16.91
N LYS A 68 -2.04 -11.82 -17.01
CA LYS A 68 -1.38 -10.54 -16.74
C LYS A 68 -1.94 -9.92 -15.47
N ALA A 69 -1.11 -9.14 -14.79
CA ALA A 69 -1.59 -8.17 -13.81
C ALA A 69 -1.26 -6.75 -14.27
N ARG A 70 -2.21 -5.84 -14.16
CA ARG A 70 -2.01 -4.43 -14.47
C ARG A 70 -1.72 -3.66 -13.20
N ILE A 71 -0.64 -2.90 -13.19
CA ILE A 71 -0.29 -1.98 -12.11
C ILE A 71 -0.83 -0.60 -12.46
N GLN A 72 -1.57 0.00 -11.55
CA GLN A 72 -1.90 1.41 -11.54
C GLN A 72 -1.35 2.05 -10.27
N THR A 73 -0.94 3.30 -10.36
CA THR A 73 -0.37 4.03 -9.24
C THR A 73 -1.10 5.33 -8.95
N LEU A 74 -1.07 5.74 -7.69
CA LEU A 74 -1.74 6.94 -7.21
C LEU A 74 -0.87 7.61 -6.14
N GLN A 75 -0.85 8.94 -6.10
CA GLN A 75 -0.13 9.69 -5.08
C GLN A 75 -1.09 10.11 -3.95
N VAL A 76 -0.74 9.78 -2.71
CA VAL A 76 -1.57 10.03 -1.53
C VAL A 76 -1.02 11.24 -0.76
N PRO A 77 -1.84 12.25 -0.41
CA PRO A 77 -1.40 13.33 0.47
C PRO A 77 -1.06 12.81 1.87
N VAL A 78 -0.09 13.45 2.53
CA VAL A 78 0.22 13.16 3.94
C VAL A 78 -0.80 13.88 4.81
N HIS A 79 -2.04 13.39 4.82
CA HIS A 79 -3.17 13.99 5.54
C HIS A 79 -4.18 12.92 5.99
N TYR A 80 -4.53 12.94 7.27
CA TYR A 80 -5.39 11.91 7.87
C TYR A 80 -6.79 11.90 7.25
N GLY A 81 -7.38 13.08 7.06
CA GLY A 81 -8.72 13.21 6.50
C GLY A 81 -8.83 12.66 5.07
N SER A 82 -7.78 12.85 4.26
CA SER A 82 -7.74 12.33 2.88
C SER A 82 -7.61 10.81 2.86
N VAL A 83 -6.80 10.23 3.74
CA VAL A 83 -6.72 8.76 3.88
C VAL A 83 -8.08 8.17 4.26
N LEU A 84 -8.80 8.82 5.18
CA LEU A 84 -10.13 8.42 5.63
C LEU A 84 -11.24 8.59 4.57
N ASP A 85 -11.01 9.39 3.52
CA ASP A 85 -11.89 9.45 2.35
C ASP A 85 -11.50 8.41 1.30
N MET A 86 -10.23 8.42 0.87
CA MET A 86 -9.79 7.72 -0.32
C MET A 86 -9.66 6.21 -0.10
N VAL A 87 -9.11 5.78 1.03
CA VAL A 87 -8.82 4.35 1.26
C VAL A 87 -10.09 3.49 1.37
N PRO A 88 -11.15 3.90 2.09
CA PRO A 88 -12.42 3.18 2.04
C PRO A 88 -12.94 3.02 0.61
N ARG A 89 -12.90 4.10 -0.19
CA ARG A 89 -13.36 4.07 -1.59
C ARG A 89 -12.52 3.16 -2.48
N MET A 90 -11.19 3.11 -2.27
CA MET A 90 -10.31 2.16 -2.96
C MET A 90 -10.76 0.71 -2.76
N HIS A 91 -11.30 0.38 -1.59
CA HIS A 91 -11.79 -0.96 -1.26
C HIS A 91 -13.30 -1.14 -1.52
N GLY A 92 -13.96 -0.18 -2.16
CA GLY A 92 -15.41 -0.24 -2.44
C GLY A 92 -16.30 0.05 -1.23
N CYS A 93 -15.75 0.60 -0.15
CA CYS A 93 -16.47 1.02 1.04
C CYS A 93 -16.86 2.51 0.98
N ALA A 94 -17.84 2.91 1.80
CA ALA A 94 -18.15 4.30 2.03
C ALA A 94 -17.03 5.00 2.82
N ALA A 95 -16.78 6.29 2.53
CA ALA A 95 -15.82 7.10 3.28
C ALA A 95 -16.14 7.15 4.77
N SER A 96 -15.10 7.33 5.60
CA SER A 96 -15.27 7.51 7.05
C SER A 96 -16.04 8.81 7.35
N ALA A 97 -16.75 8.83 8.48
CA ALA A 97 -17.39 10.05 8.96
C ALA A 97 -16.39 11.15 9.36
N ASP A 98 -15.13 10.77 9.61
CA ASP A 98 -14.04 11.69 9.93
C ASP A 98 -13.23 12.10 8.67
N ALA A 99 -13.68 11.70 7.48
CA ALA A 99 -13.08 12.10 6.21
C ALA A 99 -13.11 13.63 6.04
N ARG A 100 -11.99 14.18 5.57
CA ARG A 100 -11.88 15.59 5.17
C ARG A 100 -11.11 15.69 3.87
N PHE A 101 -11.70 16.38 2.91
CA PHE A 101 -11.01 16.69 1.67
C PHE A 101 -9.92 17.73 1.93
N TRP A 102 -8.74 17.48 1.38
CA TRP A 102 -7.67 18.45 1.25
C TRP A 102 -6.94 18.23 -0.06
N HIS A 103 -6.82 19.29 -0.85
CA HIS A 103 -6.03 19.32 -2.08
C HIS A 103 -4.64 19.89 -1.75
N ASP A 104 -3.63 19.03 -1.74
CA ASP A 104 -2.24 19.45 -1.60
C ASP A 104 -1.67 19.81 -2.98
N ALA A 105 -1.57 21.11 -3.26
CA ALA A 105 -1.08 21.62 -4.54
C ALA A 105 0.40 21.25 -4.85
N ARG A 106 1.12 20.62 -3.91
CA ARG A 106 2.48 20.10 -4.13
C ARG A 106 2.48 18.68 -4.69
N LEU A 107 1.32 18.01 -4.73
CA LEU A 107 1.20 16.71 -5.36
C LEU A 107 1.41 16.82 -6.86
N ASP A 108 1.71 15.67 -7.45
CA ASP A 108 1.77 15.46 -8.88
C ASP A 108 0.39 15.73 -9.48
N GLU A 109 0.29 16.71 -10.40
CA GLU A 109 -0.99 17.19 -10.95
C GLU A 109 -1.84 16.07 -11.57
N GLU A 110 -1.17 15.07 -12.16
CA GLU A 110 -1.85 13.94 -12.80
C GLU A 110 -2.30 12.87 -11.79
N PHE A 111 -1.52 12.64 -10.73
CA PHE A 111 -1.69 11.47 -9.84
C PHE A 111 -2.19 11.81 -8.43
N GLY A 112 -2.20 13.09 -8.06
CA GLY A 112 -2.55 13.62 -6.73
C GLY A 112 -4.04 13.90 -6.51
N GLY A 113 -4.87 13.75 -7.55
CA GLY A 113 -6.29 14.02 -7.49
C GLY A 113 -6.64 15.47 -7.79
N ARG A 114 -7.81 15.70 -8.38
CA ARG A 114 -8.30 17.04 -8.73
C ARG A 114 -9.05 17.71 -7.57
N GLU A 115 -8.91 19.03 -7.46
CA GLU A 115 -9.60 19.85 -6.46
C GLU A 115 -11.13 19.60 -6.46
N GLY A 116 -11.71 19.40 -5.27
CA GLY A 116 -13.14 19.14 -5.07
C GLY A 116 -13.62 17.76 -5.55
N GLY A 117 -12.73 16.93 -6.11
CA GLY A 117 -13.06 15.59 -6.56
C GLY A 117 -12.86 14.52 -5.47
N VAL A 118 -13.46 13.36 -5.67
CA VAL A 118 -13.29 12.16 -4.83
C VAL A 118 -12.74 11.00 -5.66
N TYR A 119 -12.20 9.99 -4.99
CA TYR A 119 -11.83 8.73 -5.64
C TYR A 119 -13.09 7.97 -6.15
N PRO A 120 -13.03 7.31 -7.33
CA PRO A 120 -11.89 7.28 -8.25
C PRO A 120 -11.85 8.45 -9.25
N GLU A 121 -12.96 9.15 -9.48
CA GLU A 121 -13.14 10.05 -10.62
C GLU A 121 -12.12 11.19 -10.65
N ALA A 122 -11.65 11.63 -9.49
CA ALA A 122 -10.67 12.71 -9.37
C ALA A 122 -9.24 12.31 -9.76
N TYR A 123 -8.95 11.04 -9.93
CA TYR A 123 -7.58 10.51 -10.12
C TYR A 123 -7.42 9.90 -11.52
N ALA A 124 -6.18 9.92 -12.05
CA ALA A 124 -5.83 9.26 -13.30
C ALA A 124 -5.75 7.73 -13.13
N ILE A 125 -6.87 7.11 -12.78
CA ILE A 125 -6.98 5.66 -12.58
C ILE A 125 -8.25 5.12 -13.23
N GLU A 126 -8.20 3.87 -13.66
CA GLU A 126 -9.32 3.07 -14.10
C GLU A 126 -9.62 2.05 -13.01
N ALA A 127 -10.41 2.45 -12.00
CA ALA A 127 -10.74 1.59 -10.87
C ALA A 127 -11.51 0.34 -11.35
N PRO A 128 -11.09 -0.88 -10.94
CA PRO A 128 -11.74 -2.11 -11.40
C PRO A 128 -13.15 -2.23 -10.82
N VAL A 129 -14.10 -2.66 -11.65
CA VAL A 129 -15.50 -2.88 -11.23
C VAL A 129 -15.60 -3.88 -10.08
N ARG A 130 -14.69 -4.87 -10.02
CA ARG A 130 -14.65 -5.91 -8.99
C ARG A 130 -13.80 -5.54 -7.76
N GLY A 131 -13.25 -4.32 -7.74
CA GLY A 131 -12.23 -3.92 -6.77
C GLY A 131 -10.83 -4.41 -7.13
N TRP A 132 -9.84 -3.93 -6.38
CA TRP A 132 -8.44 -4.32 -6.58
C TRP A 132 -8.15 -5.70 -6.02
N ASP A 133 -7.32 -6.46 -6.72
CA ASP A 133 -6.81 -7.75 -6.26
C ASP A 133 -5.69 -7.58 -5.23
N VAL A 134 -4.85 -6.57 -5.46
CA VAL A 134 -3.69 -6.25 -4.64
C VAL A 134 -3.63 -4.74 -4.44
N VAL A 135 -3.37 -4.32 -3.20
CA VAL A 135 -3.05 -2.95 -2.84
C VAL A 135 -1.71 -2.91 -2.09
N VAL A 136 -0.74 -2.19 -2.64
CA VAL A 136 0.56 -1.96 -1.98
C VAL A 136 0.69 -0.47 -1.66
N HIS A 137 0.80 -0.15 -0.38
CA HIS A 137 1.11 1.21 0.05
C HIS A 137 2.62 1.35 0.26
N VAL A 138 3.20 2.43 -0.23
CA VAL A 138 4.64 2.70 -0.12
C VAL A 138 4.85 4.03 0.57
N GLY A 139 5.71 4.04 1.58
CA GLY A 139 6.12 5.25 2.29
C GLY A 139 7.62 5.29 2.56
N VAL A 140 8.10 6.43 3.05
CA VAL A 140 9.52 6.60 3.36
C VAL A 140 9.76 6.22 4.81
N GLY A 141 10.68 5.29 5.02
CA GLY A 141 11.07 4.82 6.32
C GLY A 141 12.30 5.52 6.86
N ARG A 142 13.05 4.78 7.68
CA ARG A 142 14.36 5.19 8.19
C ARG A 142 15.43 4.81 7.17
N GLN A 143 16.63 5.36 7.34
CA GLN A 143 17.81 4.90 6.60
C GLN A 143 18.00 3.38 6.74
N GLY A 144 18.56 2.76 5.70
CA GLY A 144 18.87 1.33 5.66
C GLY A 144 18.19 0.62 4.50
N SER A 145 17.54 -0.50 4.82
CA SER A 145 16.89 -1.43 3.90
C SER A 145 15.45 -0.99 3.55
N LEU A 146 14.91 -1.61 2.49
CA LEU A 146 13.49 -1.67 2.24
C LEU A 146 12.84 -2.58 3.30
N ARG A 147 11.72 -2.15 3.90
CA ARG A 147 11.03 -2.91 4.94
C ARG A 147 9.62 -3.28 4.51
N CYS A 148 9.30 -4.57 4.53
CA CYS A 148 7.94 -5.06 4.33
C CYS A 148 7.25 -5.15 5.70
N GLU A 149 6.13 -4.44 5.87
CA GLU A 149 5.43 -4.35 7.15
C GLU A 149 4.44 -5.49 7.36
N THR A 150 4.48 -6.09 8.54
CA THR A 150 3.64 -7.25 8.91
C THR A 150 2.31 -6.85 9.53
N GLN A 151 2.28 -5.72 10.24
CA GLN A 151 1.15 -5.31 11.06
C GLN A 151 1.03 -3.80 11.16
N ALA A 152 -0.17 -3.33 11.47
CA ALA A 152 -0.51 -1.92 11.64
C ALA A 152 -1.35 -1.71 12.89
N HIS A 153 -1.29 -0.52 13.48
CA HIS A 153 -1.93 -0.23 14.76
C HIS A 153 -3.20 0.60 14.60
N LYS A 154 -4.17 0.44 15.49
CA LYS A 154 -5.41 1.24 15.47
C LYS A 154 -5.24 2.64 16.06
N LEU A 155 -4.28 2.80 16.96
CA LEU A 155 -4.19 3.92 17.90
C LEU A 155 -2.76 4.46 17.99
N GLY A 156 -2.61 5.64 18.59
CA GLY A 156 -1.31 6.21 18.93
C GLY A 156 -0.74 7.20 17.91
N TYR A 157 -1.61 7.74 17.05
CA TYR A 157 -1.27 8.70 16.01
C TYR A 157 -1.20 10.13 16.55
N ALA A 158 -0.14 10.40 17.31
CA ALA A 158 0.02 11.62 18.10
C ALA A 158 0.53 12.85 17.32
N LYS A 159 0.99 12.65 16.07
CA LYS A 159 1.70 13.67 15.30
C LYS A 159 0.76 14.41 14.35
N PRO A 160 0.93 15.73 14.15
CA PRO A 160 0.20 16.44 13.12
C PRO A 160 0.65 16.01 11.72
N ASP A 161 -0.25 16.08 10.76
CA ASP A 161 0.00 15.78 9.36
C ASP A 161 0.51 17.01 8.57
N ALA A 162 0.56 16.92 7.24
CA ALA A 162 1.06 18.00 6.38
C ALA A 162 0.19 19.25 6.38
N HIS A 163 -1.07 19.14 6.82
CA HIS A 163 -2.01 20.24 6.97
C HIS A 163 -2.09 20.72 8.43
N ALA A 164 -1.19 20.25 9.30
CA ALA A 164 -1.19 20.46 10.74
C ALA A 164 -2.41 19.87 11.48
N ASP A 165 -3.17 19.00 10.81
CA ASP A 165 -4.29 18.30 11.40
C ASP A 165 -3.81 17.06 12.16
N LEU A 166 -4.54 16.72 13.21
CA LEU A 166 -4.27 15.53 14.01
C LEU A 166 -5.26 14.42 13.62
N ALA A 167 -4.82 13.17 13.76
CA ALA A 167 -5.72 12.01 13.60
C ALA A 167 -6.97 12.13 14.52
N PRO A 168 -8.09 11.48 14.16
CA PRO A 168 -9.33 11.59 14.93
C PRO A 168 -9.14 11.28 16.41
N LEU A 169 -9.88 12.00 17.24
CA LEU A 169 -9.92 11.73 18.68
C LEU A 169 -10.60 10.39 18.92
N THR A 170 -10.08 9.64 19.89
CA THR A 170 -10.62 8.34 20.28
C THR A 170 -11.21 8.40 21.69
N ASP A 171 -11.66 7.27 22.22
CA ASP A 171 -12.09 7.20 23.61
C ASP A 171 -10.89 7.49 24.54
N GLN A 172 -10.99 8.59 25.27
CA GLN A 172 -9.93 9.03 26.18
C GLN A 172 -9.88 8.21 27.46
N SER A 173 -10.89 7.37 27.74
CA SER A 173 -10.91 6.48 28.90
C SER A 173 -9.73 5.48 28.91
N THR A 174 -9.19 5.16 27.73
CA THR A 174 -8.06 4.24 27.57
C THR A 174 -6.71 4.94 27.43
N ALA A 175 -6.66 6.27 27.32
CA ALA A 175 -5.43 7.03 27.08
C ALA A 175 -4.32 6.71 28.11
N SER A 176 -4.69 6.52 29.38
CA SER A 176 -3.78 6.17 30.47
C SER A 176 -3.09 4.81 30.33
N LYS A 177 -3.61 3.93 29.46
CA LYS A 177 -3.02 2.62 29.16
C LYS A 177 -1.93 2.69 28.08
N HIS A 178 -1.80 3.82 27.39
CA HIS A 178 -0.83 4.00 26.32
C HIS A 178 0.41 4.76 26.80
N LEU A 179 1.55 4.45 26.19
CA LEU A 179 2.80 5.18 26.48
C LEU A 179 2.66 6.66 26.11
N PRO A 180 3.26 7.58 26.88
CA PRO A 180 3.16 9.03 26.59
C PRO A 180 3.55 9.42 25.17
N LYS A 181 4.49 8.70 24.54
CA LYS A 181 4.90 8.92 23.14
C LYS A 181 3.81 8.64 22.08
N HIS A 182 2.70 8.02 22.49
CA HIS A 182 1.54 7.70 21.66
C HIS A 182 0.34 8.61 21.94
N LEU A 183 0.50 9.56 22.86
CA LEU A 183 -0.48 10.61 23.13
C LEU A 183 -0.03 11.88 22.43
N ASP A 184 -0.98 12.68 21.98
CA ASP A 184 -0.66 13.98 21.38
C ASP A 184 -0.11 14.98 22.42
N THR A 185 0.18 16.21 21.98
CA THR A 185 0.71 17.27 22.85
C THR A 185 -0.24 17.68 23.99
N HIS A 186 -1.52 17.27 23.93
CA HIS A 186 -2.53 17.50 24.96
C HIS A 186 -2.79 16.26 25.82
N GLY A 187 -2.01 15.19 25.63
CA GLY A 187 -2.21 13.92 26.34
C GLY A 187 -3.38 13.10 25.82
N ALA A 188 -3.92 13.41 24.64
CA ALA A 188 -5.07 12.73 24.07
C ALA A 188 -4.66 11.57 23.16
N LEU A 189 -5.44 10.49 23.22
CA LEU A 189 -5.28 9.32 22.34
C LEU A 189 -6.00 9.53 21.02
N ARG A 190 -5.30 9.24 19.92
CA ARG A 190 -5.76 9.47 18.54
C ARG A 190 -5.63 8.24 17.66
N GLY A 191 -6.51 8.15 16.67
CA GLY A 191 -6.54 7.05 15.70
C GLY A 191 -7.95 6.71 15.23
N PHE A 192 -8.19 5.42 15.00
CA PHE A 192 -9.45 4.93 14.47
C PHE A 192 -10.44 4.64 15.61
N ALA A 193 -11.53 5.39 15.65
CA ALA A 193 -12.64 5.18 16.58
C ALA A 193 -13.93 4.83 15.82
N ARG A 194 -14.70 5.86 15.44
CA ARG A 194 -16.03 5.71 14.84
C ARG A 194 -15.97 4.91 13.54
N GLY A 195 -16.75 3.83 13.46
CA GLY A 195 -16.81 2.94 12.30
C GLY A 195 -15.72 1.87 12.24
N TYR A 196 -14.76 1.88 13.18
CA TYR A 196 -13.71 0.87 13.28
C TYR A 196 -13.78 0.06 14.58
N GLU A 197 -14.88 0.14 15.33
CA GLU A 197 -15.05 -0.50 16.64
C GLU A 197 -14.85 -2.03 16.59
N ALA A 198 -15.25 -2.65 15.48
CA ALA A 198 -15.16 -4.11 15.28
C ALA A 198 -13.75 -4.64 14.96
N PHE A 199 -12.78 -3.77 14.67
CA PHE A 199 -11.41 -4.16 14.32
C PHE A 199 -10.49 -4.16 15.54
N ALA A 200 -9.50 -5.05 15.52
CA ALA A 200 -8.54 -5.19 16.61
C ALA A 200 -7.62 -3.97 16.71
N GLU A 201 -6.98 -3.79 17.86
CA GLU A 201 -5.98 -2.72 18.02
C GLU A 201 -4.72 -2.91 17.15
N LEU A 202 -4.50 -4.14 16.68
CA LEU A 202 -3.40 -4.56 15.83
C LEU A 202 -3.97 -5.46 14.74
N GLU A 203 -3.82 -5.06 13.48
CA GLU A 203 -4.22 -5.85 12.32
C GLU A 203 -2.96 -6.28 11.55
N SER A 204 -2.95 -7.51 11.06
CA SER A 204 -1.83 -8.08 10.32
C SER A 204 -2.19 -8.33 8.86
N THR A 205 -1.21 -8.16 7.97
CA THR A 205 -1.41 -8.53 6.57
C THR A 205 -1.60 -10.05 6.42
N PRO A 206 -2.48 -10.52 5.51
CA PRO A 206 -2.56 -11.95 5.16
C PRO A 206 -1.36 -12.43 4.33
N ILE A 207 -0.42 -11.56 3.97
CA ILE A 207 0.83 -11.92 3.29
C ILE A 207 1.84 -12.48 4.30
N PRO A 208 2.40 -13.68 4.09
CA PRO A 208 3.51 -14.17 4.89
C PRO A 208 4.77 -13.36 4.58
N VAL A 209 4.99 -12.28 5.32
CA VAL A 209 6.06 -11.32 5.02
C VAL A 209 7.46 -11.96 5.09
N SER A 210 7.68 -12.90 6.01
CA SER A 210 8.93 -13.66 6.08
C SER A 210 9.21 -14.46 4.80
N GLU A 211 8.19 -15.09 4.22
CA GLU A 211 8.30 -15.81 2.94
C GLU A 211 8.53 -14.84 1.78
N LEU A 212 7.83 -13.70 1.76
CA LEU A 212 8.06 -12.65 0.75
C LEU A 212 9.52 -12.16 0.79
N VAL A 213 10.05 -11.87 1.98
CA VAL A 213 11.44 -11.40 2.15
C VAL A 213 12.44 -12.48 1.70
N ALA A 214 12.22 -13.73 2.10
CA ALA A 214 13.06 -14.85 1.67
C ALA A 214 13.00 -15.04 0.14
N TRP A 215 11.83 -14.90 -0.45
CA TRP A 215 11.62 -14.99 -1.90
C TRP A 215 12.36 -13.86 -2.62
N LEU A 216 12.23 -12.61 -2.19
CA LEU A 216 12.94 -11.47 -2.78
C LEU A 216 14.46 -11.67 -2.75
N ARG A 217 14.99 -12.18 -1.63
CA ARG A 217 16.43 -12.50 -1.49
C ARG A 217 16.87 -13.60 -2.45
N GLY A 218 16.07 -14.67 -2.56
CA GLY A 218 16.29 -15.74 -3.53
C GLY A 218 16.23 -15.28 -5.00
N HIS A 219 15.64 -14.13 -5.28
CA HIS A 219 15.49 -13.56 -6.62
C HIS A 219 16.40 -12.34 -6.87
N GLY A 220 17.38 -12.08 -6.01
CA GLY A 220 18.48 -11.13 -6.28
C GLY A 220 18.57 -9.92 -5.35
N MET A 221 17.67 -9.76 -4.37
CA MET A 221 17.87 -8.77 -3.29
C MET A 221 18.95 -9.26 -2.33
N ARG A 222 19.90 -8.40 -1.92
CA ARG A 222 20.84 -8.78 -0.86
C ARG A 222 20.16 -8.79 0.50
N ASP A 223 20.74 -9.52 1.46
CA ASP A 223 20.21 -9.62 2.82
C ASP A 223 20.08 -8.26 3.53
N ASP A 224 20.95 -7.31 3.20
CA ASP A 224 20.95 -5.95 3.74
C ASP A 224 20.05 -4.96 2.97
N GLU A 225 19.44 -5.38 1.87
CA GLU A 225 18.55 -4.55 1.05
C GLU A 225 17.08 -4.69 1.46
N VAL A 226 16.67 -5.80 2.06
CA VAL A 226 15.27 -6.06 2.40
C VAL A 226 15.10 -6.82 3.71
N GLU A 227 14.16 -6.38 4.54
CA GLU A 227 13.82 -7.04 5.80
C GLU A 227 12.32 -7.00 6.13
N GLN A 228 11.91 -7.87 7.05
CA GLN A 228 10.58 -7.84 7.65
C GLN A 228 10.53 -6.80 8.77
N SER A 229 9.43 -6.07 8.87
CA SER A 229 9.15 -5.13 9.94
C SER A 229 7.79 -5.40 10.58
N PHE A 230 7.66 -4.99 11.85
CA PHE A 230 6.48 -5.18 12.69
C PHE A 230 5.97 -3.85 13.27
N ASP A 231 6.60 -2.72 12.94
CA ASP A 231 6.20 -1.41 13.45
C ASP A 231 6.39 -0.33 12.36
N PRO A 232 5.31 0.06 11.68
CA PRO A 232 5.36 1.09 10.64
C PRO A 232 5.48 2.53 11.19
N GLY A 233 5.58 2.72 12.51
CA GLY A 233 6.00 3.99 13.13
C GLY A 233 4.88 4.95 13.56
N ARG A 234 3.61 4.49 13.59
CA ARG A 234 2.42 5.21 14.11
C ARG A 234 2.29 6.66 13.64
N TYR A 235 2.46 6.85 12.34
CA TYR A 235 2.17 8.09 11.61
C TYR A 235 1.35 7.74 10.36
N LEU A 236 1.36 8.55 9.29
CA LEU A 236 0.54 8.30 8.10
C LEU A 236 0.84 6.97 7.39
N CYS A 237 2.07 6.45 7.47
CA CYS A 237 2.43 5.12 6.94
C CYS A 237 1.64 3.99 7.62
N ASP A 238 1.68 3.95 8.96
CA ASP A 238 0.91 2.99 9.75
C ASP A 238 -0.60 3.23 9.62
N PHE A 239 -1.02 4.49 9.52
CA PHE A 239 -2.43 4.89 9.43
C PHE A 239 -3.08 4.42 8.12
N VAL A 240 -2.43 4.68 6.97
CA VAL A 240 -2.94 4.21 5.67
C VAL A 240 -2.95 2.68 5.61
N PHE A 241 -1.94 2.03 6.19
CA PHE A 241 -1.87 0.57 6.23
C PHE A 241 -3.00 -0.04 7.08
N TYR A 242 -3.21 0.46 8.30
CA TYR A 242 -4.29 0.00 9.18
C TYR A 242 -5.66 0.22 8.55
N CYS A 243 -5.89 1.42 7.99
CA CYS A 243 -7.13 1.75 7.27
C CYS A 243 -7.35 0.71 6.16
N SER A 244 -6.37 0.51 5.29
CA SER A 244 -6.47 -0.38 4.13
C SER A 244 -6.70 -1.85 4.52
N LEU A 245 -6.05 -2.34 5.58
CA LEU A 245 -6.31 -3.68 6.13
C LEU A 245 -7.76 -3.84 6.60
N CYS A 246 -8.27 -2.85 7.35
CA CYS A 246 -9.64 -2.88 7.85
C CYS A 246 -10.66 -2.78 6.72
N GLU A 247 -10.43 -1.89 5.74
CA GLU A 247 -11.32 -1.70 4.60
C GLU A 247 -11.35 -2.90 3.66
N ALA A 248 -10.21 -3.52 3.37
CA ALA A 248 -10.14 -4.77 2.60
C ALA A 248 -10.90 -5.91 3.31
N ARG A 249 -10.79 -5.99 4.64
CA ARG A 249 -11.55 -6.96 5.44
C ARG A 249 -13.04 -6.64 5.45
N ARG A 250 -13.42 -5.36 5.54
CA ARG A 250 -14.83 -4.91 5.54
C ARG A 250 -15.52 -5.19 4.22
N SER A 251 -14.84 -4.95 3.10
CA SER A 251 -15.40 -5.17 1.76
C SER A 251 -15.63 -6.65 1.46
N GLY A 252 -14.79 -7.53 2.04
CA GLY A 252 -14.85 -8.97 1.79
C GLY A 252 -14.42 -9.36 0.37
N ALA A 253 -13.87 -8.43 -0.42
CA ALA A 253 -13.42 -8.69 -1.80
C ALA A 253 -12.18 -9.61 -1.86
N GLY A 254 -11.51 -9.82 -0.73
CA GLY A 254 -10.29 -10.63 -0.64
C GLY A 254 -9.05 -9.91 -1.18
N THR A 255 -9.08 -8.58 -1.24
CA THR A 255 -7.94 -7.74 -1.62
C THR A 255 -6.75 -8.02 -0.70
N LEU A 256 -5.59 -8.30 -1.27
CA LEU A 256 -4.35 -8.46 -0.52
C LEU A 256 -3.70 -7.10 -0.30
N VAL A 257 -3.41 -6.77 0.96
CA VAL A 257 -2.85 -5.46 1.35
C VAL A 257 -1.47 -5.62 1.97
N LEU A 258 -0.50 -4.81 1.54
CA LEU A 258 0.81 -4.71 2.15
C LEU A 258 1.25 -3.25 2.25
N PHE A 259 2.05 -2.93 3.27
CA PHE A 259 2.80 -1.68 3.33
C PHE A 259 4.30 -1.94 3.20
N VAL A 260 4.98 -1.09 2.45
CA VAL A 260 6.43 -1.16 2.21
C VAL A 260 7.06 0.19 2.52
N HIS A 261 8.05 0.20 3.41
CA HIS A 261 8.91 1.36 3.59
C HIS A 261 10.13 1.28 2.67
N VAL A 262 10.35 2.32 1.87
CA VAL A 262 11.61 2.55 1.15
C VAL A 262 12.51 3.50 1.97
N PRO A 263 13.84 3.41 1.85
CA PRO A 263 14.72 4.37 2.50
C PRO A 263 14.60 5.77 1.85
N PRO A 264 15.11 6.83 2.52
CA PRO A 264 15.22 8.16 1.92
C PRO A 264 16.03 8.17 0.61
N ALA A 265 15.77 9.15 -0.28
CA ALA A 265 16.50 9.26 -1.54
C ALA A 265 17.97 9.63 -1.32
N GLY A 266 18.85 9.14 -2.19
CA GLY A 266 20.30 9.34 -2.08
C GLY A 266 20.98 8.46 -1.03
N GLU A 267 20.25 7.53 -0.43
CA GLU A 267 20.76 6.57 0.55
C GLU A 267 21.15 5.23 -0.10
N ARG A 268 21.43 4.21 0.73
CA ARG A 268 21.93 2.88 0.34
C ARG A 268 21.18 2.18 -0.79
N LEU A 269 19.88 2.42 -0.94
CA LEU A 269 19.09 1.88 -2.04
C LEU A 269 18.64 3.02 -2.95
N ALA A 270 19.04 2.92 -4.21
CA ALA A 270 18.56 3.80 -5.26
C ALA A 270 17.04 3.65 -5.46
N VAL A 271 16.41 4.71 -5.94
CA VAL A 271 14.95 4.72 -6.22
C VAL A 271 14.60 3.62 -7.21
N GLU A 272 15.43 3.42 -8.24
CA GLU A 272 15.26 2.41 -9.28
C GLU A 272 15.29 1.00 -8.69
N ARG A 273 16.17 0.76 -7.71
CA ARG A 273 16.23 -0.52 -7.00
C ARG A 273 14.98 -0.74 -6.16
N CYS A 274 14.45 0.30 -5.54
CA CYS A 274 13.16 0.23 -4.84
C CYS A 274 12.01 -0.06 -5.82
N THR A 275 11.99 0.58 -6.99
CA THR A 275 11.00 0.32 -8.06
C THR A 275 11.01 -1.15 -8.49
N GLN A 276 12.19 -1.73 -8.73
CA GLN A 276 12.35 -3.14 -9.07
C GLN A 276 11.79 -4.05 -7.96
N ALA A 277 12.16 -3.77 -6.70
CA ALA A 277 11.69 -4.55 -5.56
C ALA A 277 10.17 -4.45 -5.37
N ILE A 278 9.58 -3.25 -5.48
CA ILE A 278 8.12 -3.04 -5.37
C ILE A 278 7.38 -3.77 -6.49
N ARG A 279 7.91 -3.74 -7.72
CA ARG A 279 7.36 -4.50 -8.85
C ARG A 279 7.38 -6.01 -8.59
N ALA A 280 8.46 -6.53 -8.01
CA ALA A 280 8.55 -7.94 -7.63
C ALA A 280 7.63 -8.32 -6.46
N ILE A 281 7.44 -7.42 -5.48
CA ILE A 281 6.45 -7.57 -4.40
C ILE A 281 5.04 -7.67 -5.00
N ALA A 282 4.69 -6.78 -5.93
CA ALA A 282 3.40 -6.79 -6.62
C ALA A 282 3.17 -8.12 -7.36
N TRP A 283 4.20 -8.64 -8.05
CA TRP A 283 4.16 -9.94 -8.72
C TRP A 283 3.91 -11.10 -7.74
N PHE A 284 4.63 -11.11 -6.61
CA PHE A 284 4.49 -12.13 -5.57
C PHE A 284 3.07 -12.15 -5.00
N MET A 285 2.54 -10.97 -4.65
CA MET A 285 1.18 -10.84 -4.12
C MET A 285 0.12 -11.25 -5.15
N ALA A 286 0.28 -10.86 -6.41
CA ALA A 286 -0.63 -11.25 -7.49
C ALA A 286 -0.66 -12.78 -7.70
N ASN A 287 0.50 -13.45 -7.70
CA ASN A 287 0.56 -14.91 -7.77
C ASN A 287 -0.12 -15.59 -6.58
N LYS A 288 0.07 -15.05 -5.37
CA LYS A 288 -0.62 -15.55 -4.18
C LYS A 288 -2.13 -15.38 -4.29
N ARG A 289 -2.61 -14.27 -4.85
CA ARG A 289 -4.03 -14.03 -5.11
C ARG A 289 -4.62 -15.06 -6.07
N MET A 290 -3.95 -15.34 -7.18
CA MET A 290 -4.40 -16.38 -8.12
C MET A 290 -4.58 -17.74 -7.43
N GLY A 291 -3.59 -18.17 -6.65
CA GLY A 291 -3.65 -19.45 -5.93
C GLY A 291 -4.79 -19.54 -4.91
N THR A 292 -5.28 -18.41 -4.38
CA THR A 292 -6.46 -18.40 -3.50
C THR A 292 -7.79 -18.55 -4.24
N GLU A 293 -7.90 -18.09 -5.49
CA GLU A 293 -9.13 -18.24 -6.29
C GLU A 293 -9.32 -19.69 -6.76
N ASP A 294 -8.23 -20.37 -7.13
CA ASP A 294 -8.28 -21.77 -7.58
C ASP A 294 -8.68 -22.76 -6.45
N GLY A 295 -8.44 -22.39 -5.19
CA GLY A 295 -8.76 -23.23 -4.01
C GLY A 295 -10.23 -23.19 -3.56
N VAL A 296 -11.00 -22.18 -3.98
CA VAL A 296 -12.40 -21.98 -3.56
C VAL A 296 -13.39 -22.81 -4.39
N GLY A 297 -12.96 -23.40 -5.52
CA GLY A 297 -13.80 -24.19 -6.42
C GLY A 297 -13.90 -25.70 -6.14
N SER A 298 -13.37 -26.20 -5.02
CA SER A 298 -13.22 -27.65 -4.75
C SER A 298 -13.86 -28.14 -3.44
N LEU A 299 -14.85 -27.42 -2.89
CA LEU A 299 -15.63 -27.87 -1.72
C LEU A 299 -17.12 -27.99 -2.05
#